data_AF-A0A3D4IGV1-F1
#
_entry.id   AF-A0A3D4IGV1-F1
#
_cell.length_a   1.000
_cell.length_b   1.000
_cell.length_c   1.000
_cell.angle_alpha   90.00
_cell.angle_beta   90.00
_cell.angle_gamma   90.00
#
_symmetry.space_group_name_H-M   'P 1'
#
loop_
_entity.id
_entity.type
_entity.pdbx_description
1 polymer ?
#
loop_
_entity_poly.entity_id
_entity_poly.type
_entity_poly.pdbx_seq_one_letter_code
_entity_poly.pdbx_strand_id
1 'polypeptide(L)'
;MMIRFYTFFILLGLLAVQNGCAYKSSSYMAYSSEFRRSETPPEPDYKDGQHWAALPDRDDRADGFPENTRFPERQSASKVDVFFVHPTIYTENPNAPYRWNADVNDQKLNSEVDDSTIRFQASALNAAGRVFAPRYRQAHIAAFGTVNPVAGEAALDVAYGDVKTSFQYYIAHLNHGRPFIL
;
A
#
# COMPACT_ATOMS: atom_id res chain seq x y z
N MET A 1 40.91 24.36 -41.29
CA MET A 1 41.23 23.28 -40.32
C MET A 1 40.32 23.26 -39.08
N MET A 2 39.37 24.19 -38.90
CA MET A 2 38.41 24.16 -37.77
C MET A 2 37.04 23.56 -38.12
N ILE A 3 36.62 23.57 -39.40
CA ILE A 3 35.28 23.09 -39.80
C ILE A 3 35.15 21.56 -39.70
N ARG A 4 36.24 20.81 -39.92
CA ARG A 4 36.26 19.33 -39.85
C ARG A 4 36.22 18.76 -38.44
N PHE A 5 36.53 19.56 -37.41
CA PHE A 5 36.44 19.14 -36.00
C PHE A 5 35.00 19.22 -35.48
N TYR A 6 34.23 20.24 -35.88
CA TYR A 6 32.83 20.38 -35.49
C TYR A 6 31.92 19.31 -36.10
N THR A 7 32.21 18.85 -37.32
CA THR A 7 31.41 17.79 -37.97
C THR A 7 31.57 16.43 -37.27
N PHE A 8 32.74 16.16 -36.67
CA PHE A 8 32.99 14.93 -35.93
C PHE A 8 32.25 14.89 -34.59
N PHE A 9 32.16 16.03 -33.89
CA PHE A 9 31.39 16.13 -32.64
C PHE A 9 29.87 16.15 -32.84
N ILE A 10 29.38 16.68 -33.96
CA ILE A 10 27.94 16.63 -34.30
C ILE A 10 27.48 15.20 -34.65
N LEU A 11 28.34 14.39 -35.27
CA LEU A 11 28.05 12.97 -35.55
C LEU A 11 28.13 12.06 -34.31
N LEU A 12 28.96 12.40 -33.31
CA LEU A 12 29.01 11.67 -32.04
C LEU A 12 27.81 11.99 -31.12
N GLY A 13 27.27 13.22 -31.19
CA GLY A 13 26.09 13.62 -30.42
C GLY A 13 24.79 12.97 -30.89
N LEU A 14 24.68 12.65 -32.18
CA LEU A 14 23.48 12.02 -32.76
C LEU A 14 23.38 10.50 -32.51
N LEU A 15 24.48 9.84 -32.14
CA LEU A 15 24.48 8.41 -31.76
C LEU A 15 24.12 8.16 -30.29
N ALA A 16 24.11 9.20 -29.44
CA ALA A 16 23.76 9.07 -28.03
C ALA A 16 22.25 9.11 -27.74
N VAL A 17 21.40 9.36 -28.75
CA VAL A 17 19.94 9.54 -28.57
C VAL A 17 19.15 8.24 -28.80
N GLN A 18 19.80 7.12 -29.15
CA GLN A 18 19.10 5.83 -29.37
C GLN A 18 18.89 4.97 -28.13
N ASN A 19 19.35 5.39 -26.95
CA ASN A 19 19.00 4.73 -25.69
C ASN A 19 17.84 5.42 -24.96
N GLY A 20 16.94 6.04 -25.73
CA GLY A 20 15.63 6.47 -25.25
C GLY A 20 14.78 5.24 -24.95
N CYS A 21 14.83 4.79 -23.70
CA CYS A 21 13.88 3.94 -23.00
C CYS A 21 13.03 3.03 -23.91
N ALA A 22 13.53 1.85 -24.22
CA ALA A 22 12.62 0.70 -24.25
C ALA A 22 12.05 0.59 -22.83
N TYR A 23 10.92 1.24 -22.58
CA TYR A 23 10.07 0.94 -21.43
C TYR A 23 9.65 -0.49 -21.66
N LYS A 24 10.43 -1.45 -21.13
CA LYS A 24 9.98 -2.82 -21.02
C LYS A 24 8.66 -2.70 -20.28
N SER A 25 7.55 -2.89 -21.02
CA SER A 25 6.24 -3.08 -20.44
C SER A 25 6.45 -4.13 -19.36
N SER A 26 6.39 -3.69 -18.11
CA SER A 26 6.66 -4.54 -16.98
C SER A 26 5.67 -5.71 -17.07
N SER A 27 6.19 -6.92 -16.96
CA SER A 27 5.51 -8.21 -17.09
C SER A 27 4.40 -8.45 -16.06
N TYR A 28 3.86 -7.41 -15.41
CA TYR A 28 2.66 -7.48 -14.57
C TYR A 28 1.45 -8.12 -15.29
N MET A 29 1.47 -8.13 -16.63
CA MET A 29 0.47 -8.78 -17.50
C MET A 29 0.51 -10.32 -17.48
N ALA A 30 1.48 -10.98 -16.84
CA ALA A 30 1.63 -12.45 -16.92
C ALA A 30 0.99 -13.23 -15.76
N TYR A 31 0.21 -12.59 -14.89
CA TYR A 31 -0.56 -13.33 -13.89
C TYR A 31 -1.80 -13.94 -14.56
N SER A 32 -1.75 -15.22 -14.91
CA SER A 32 -2.87 -15.94 -15.55
C SER A 32 -3.48 -17.02 -14.66
N SER A 33 -2.91 -17.28 -13.48
CA SER A 33 -3.37 -18.33 -12.57
C SER A 33 -4.81 -18.08 -12.12
N GLU A 34 -5.60 -19.13 -11.96
CA GLU A 34 -6.95 -18.99 -11.42
C GLU A 34 -6.95 -18.46 -9.98
N PHE A 35 -8.03 -17.78 -9.60
CA PHE A 35 -8.31 -17.49 -8.20
C PHE A 35 -8.94 -18.71 -7.54
N ARG A 36 -8.44 -19.09 -6.37
CA ARG A 36 -8.98 -20.19 -5.58
C ARG A 36 -9.19 -19.73 -4.16
N ARG A 37 -10.45 -19.77 -3.70
CA ARG A 37 -10.81 -19.40 -2.32
C ARG A 37 -10.10 -20.26 -1.27
N SER A 38 -9.81 -21.53 -1.59
CA SER A 38 -9.03 -22.42 -0.70
C SER A 38 -7.56 -21.99 -0.55
N GLU A 39 -7.06 -21.13 -1.44
CA GLU A 39 -5.71 -20.56 -1.45
C GLU A 39 -5.73 -19.08 -1.03
N THR A 40 -6.81 -18.64 -0.38
CA THR A 40 -6.88 -17.32 0.27
C THR A 40 -6.42 -17.46 1.72
N PRO A 41 -5.56 -16.55 2.22
CA PRO A 41 -5.14 -16.57 3.62
C PRO A 41 -6.32 -16.45 4.60
N PRO A 42 -6.12 -16.84 5.87
CA PRO A 42 -7.11 -16.67 6.94
C PRO A 42 -7.63 -15.24 7.03
N GLU A 43 -8.91 -15.08 7.40
CA GLU A 43 -9.51 -13.75 7.55
C GLU A 43 -8.96 -13.04 8.80
N PRO A 44 -8.73 -11.72 8.74
CA PRO A 44 -8.38 -10.94 9.92
C PRO A 44 -9.54 -10.86 10.92
N ASP A 45 -9.23 -10.97 12.21
CA ASP A 45 -10.13 -10.62 13.32
C ASP A 45 -9.83 -9.21 13.82
N TYR A 46 -10.68 -8.24 13.48
CA TYR A 46 -10.47 -6.83 13.86
C TYR A 46 -10.74 -6.51 15.34
N LYS A 47 -11.16 -7.50 16.14
CA LYS A 47 -11.11 -7.40 17.60
C LYS A 47 -9.68 -7.48 18.13
N ASP A 48 -8.79 -8.12 17.39
CA ASP A 48 -7.38 -8.21 17.71
C ASP A 48 -6.64 -6.97 17.18
N GLY A 49 -5.98 -6.25 18.08
CA GLY A 49 -5.15 -5.09 17.75
C GLY A 49 -3.99 -5.41 16.80
N GLN A 50 -3.57 -6.67 16.69
CA GLN A 50 -2.52 -7.09 15.74
C GLN A 50 -2.96 -6.99 14.27
N HIS A 51 -4.27 -7.08 14.00
CA HIS A 51 -4.83 -6.87 12.65
C HIS A 51 -5.06 -5.39 12.32
N TRP A 52 -4.46 -4.48 13.09
CA TRP A 52 -4.38 -3.06 12.80
C TRP A 52 -2.91 -2.67 12.61
N ALA A 53 -2.60 -2.02 11.50
CA ALA A 53 -1.30 -1.42 11.21
C ALA A 53 -1.09 -0.10 11.96
N ALA A 54 -2.18 0.61 12.28
CA ALA A 54 -2.15 1.77 13.18
C ALA A 54 -3.34 1.79 14.14
N LEU A 55 -3.08 2.09 15.42
CA LEU A 55 -4.10 2.39 16.43
C LEU A 55 -3.67 3.62 17.25
N PRO A 56 -4.59 4.56 17.59
CA PRO A 56 -4.20 5.82 18.24
C PRO A 56 -3.60 5.68 19.65
N ASP A 57 -3.87 4.55 20.31
CA ASP A 57 -3.42 4.24 21.67
C ASP A 57 -2.18 3.32 21.65
N ARG A 58 -1.54 3.12 20.49
CA ARG A 58 -0.37 2.27 20.30
C ARG A 58 0.77 3.10 19.69
N ASP A 59 1.98 2.95 20.24
CA ASP A 59 3.19 3.48 19.63
C ASP A 59 3.50 2.71 18.34
N ASP A 60 3.28 3.34 17.18
CA ASP A 60 3.52 2.75 15.88
C ASP A 60 3.98 3.76 14.82
N ARG A 61 4.14 3.29 13.58
CA ARG A 61 4.74 4.11 12.51
C ARG A 61 3.86 5.28 12.09
N ALA A 62 2.56 5.29 12.44
CA ALA A 62 1.69 6.42 12.17
C ALA A 62 1.99 7.63 13.09
N ASP A 63 2.73 7.45 14.18
CA ASP A 63 3.03 8.52 15.14
C ASP A 63 4.23 9.38 14.73
N GLY A 64 4.91 9.02 13.64
CA GLY A 64 6.08 9.74 13.15
C GLY A 64 5.75 11.18 12.70
N PHE A 65 6.64 12.11 12.99
CA PHE A 65 6.59 13.47 12.44
C PHE A 65 8.01 14.04 12.31
N PRO A 66 8.26 14.99 11.39
CA PRO A 66 9.56 15.64 11.27
C PRO A 66 9.90 16.48 12.50
N GLU A 67 11.16 16.50 12.92
CA GLU A 67 11.64 17.42 13.95
C GLU A 67 11.38 18.88 13.53
N ASN A 68 11.07 19.75 14.50
CA ASN A 68 10.76 21.18 14.30
C ASN A 68 9.55 21.48 13.40
N THR A 69 8.66 20.51 13.18
CA THR A 69 7.38 20.75 12.52
C THR A 69 6.47 21.67 13.35
N ARG A 70 5.62 22.46 12.69
CA ARG A 70 4.51 23.19 13.34
C ARG A 70 3.30 22.29 13.62
N PHE A 71 3.31 21.08 13.07
CA PHE A 71 2.24 20.09 13.15
C PHE A 71 2.81 18.78 13.71
N PRO A 72 3.11 18.73 15.02
CA PRO A 72 3.48 17.46 15.66
C PRO A 72 2.29 16.49 15.66
N GLU A 73 2.53 15.24 16.05
CA GLU A 73 1.47 14.28 16.37
C GLU A 73 0.51 14.87 17.42
N ARG A 74 -0.82 14.72 17.21
CA ARG A 74 -1.87 15.29 18.08
C ARG A 74 -3.10 14.39 18.26
N GLN A 75 -2.97 13.08 18.06
CA GLN A 75 -4.09 12.14 18.06
C GLN A 75 -4.84 12.15 19.39
N SER A 76 -4.13 12.11 20.52
CA SER A 76 -4.73 12.10 21.87
C SER A 76 -5.65 13.29 22.15
N ALA A 77 -5.35 14.45 21.55
CA ALA A 77 -6.14 15.67 21.69
C ALA A 77 -7.15 15.88 20.55
N SER A 78 -7.09 15.07 19.49
CA SER A 78 -7.96 15.27 18.34
C SER A 78 -9.41 14.94 18.67
N LYS A 79 -10.34 15.57 17.93
CA LYS A 79 -11.79 15.29 17.94
C LYS A 79 -12.26 14.58 16.66
N VAL A 80 -11.35 14.39 15.71
CA VAL A 80 -11.58 13.74 14.42
C VAL A 80 -10.77 12.44 14.41
N ASP A 81 -11.28 11.44 13.71
CA ASP A 81 -10.56 10.21 13.43
C ASP A 81 -10.16 10.15 11.94
N VAL A 82 -9.12 9.39 11.63
CA VAL A 82 -8.64 9.12 10.28
C VAL A 82 -8.68 7.62 10.11
N PHE A 83 -9.54 7.13 9.23
CA PHE A 83 -9.55 5.73 8.82
C PHE A 83 -8.71 5.60 7.56
N PHE A 84 -7.44 5.22 7.70
CA PHE A 84 -6.50 5.18 6.60
C PHE A 84 -6.43 3.77 5.98
N VAL A 85 -6.87 3.63 4.73
CA VAL A 85 -6.68 2.40 3.96
C VAL A 85 -5.35 2.50 3.21
N HIS A 86 -4.32 1.80 3.70
CA HIS A 86 -3.01 1.80 3.04
C HIS A 86 -3.10 1.16 1.65
N PRO A 87 -2.32 1.61 0.65
CA PRO A 87 -2.30 0.98 -0.67
C PRO A 87 -1.72 -0.43 -0.60
N THR A 88 -1.90 -1.20 -1.69
CA THR A 88 -1.19 -2.47 -1.83
C THR A 88 0.29 -2.21 -2.06
N ILE A 89 1.14 -2.84 -1.26
CA ILE A 89 2.55 -3.05 -1.57
C ILE A 89 2.83 -4.53 -1.85
N TYR A 90 1.78 -5.34 -1.93
CA TYR A 90 1.89 -6.75 -2.21
C TYR A 90 2.25 -6.96 -3.68
N THR A 91 3.55 -7.11 -3.91
CA THR A 91 4.18 -7.25 -5.21
C THR A 91 5.02 -8.52 -5.26
N GLU A 92 5.42 -8.90 -6.48
CA GLU A 92 6.13 -10.12 -6.86
C GLU A 92 6.88 -10.84 -5.74
N ASN A 93 6.35 -11.98 -5.30
CA ASN A 93 7.07 -12.96 -4.51
C ASN A 93 6.87 -14.37 -5.12
N PRO A 94 7.84 -14.90 -5.88
CA PRO A 94 7.71 -16.20 -6.53
C PRO A 94 7.55 -17.36 -5.53
N ASN A 95 7.87 -17.14 -4.27
CA ASN A 95 7.78 -18.11 -3.19
C ASN A 95 6.63 -17.82 -2.21
N ALA A 96 5.78 -16.81 -2.47
CA ALA A 96 4.67 -16.54 -1.58
C ALA A 96 3.65 -17.69 -1.62
N PRO A 97 3.19 -18.17 -0.45
CA PRO A 97 2.21 -19.25 -0.40
C PRO A 97 0.85 -18.84 -0.96
N TYR A 98 0.53 -17.54 -0.95
CA TYR A 98 -0.74 -16.99 -1.39
C TYR A 98 -0.55 -16.05 -2.57
N ARG A 99 -1.05 -16.45 -3.74
CA ARG A 99 -0.78 -15.73 -4.99
C ARG A 99 -1.52 -14.41 -5.13
N TRP A 100 -2.79 -14.42 -4.76
CA TRP A 100 -3.73 -13.35 -5.08
C TRP A 100 -3.91 -12.32 -3.97
N ASN A 101 -3.82 -12.76 -2.71
CA ASN A 101 -4.00 -11.90 -1.56
C ASN A 101 -2.91 -12.14 -0.50
N ALA A 102 -2.43 -11.07 0.10
CA ALA A 102 -1.45 -11.12 1.18
C ALA A 102 -2.03 -11.74 2.45
N ASP A 103 -1.23 -12.53 3.17
CA ASP A 103 -1.57 -12.97 4.52
C ASP A 103 -1.35 -11.82 5.51
N VAL A 104 -2.38 -11.47 6.28
CA VAL A 104 -2.31 -10.43 7.32
C VAL A 104 -1.36 -10.82 8.46
N ASN A 105 -0.95 -12.09 8.53
CA ASN A 105 0.01 -12.61 9.50
C ASN A 105 1.45 -12.68 8.97
N ASP A 106 1.71 -12.29 7.71
CA ASP A 106 3.07 -12.21 7.18
C ASP A 106 3.82 -11.05 7.85
N GLN A 107 4.68 -11.39 8.82
CA GLN A 107 5.44 -10.42 9.60
C GLN A 107 6.37 -9.57 8.74
N LYS A 108 6.94 -10.14 7.67
CA LYS A 108 7.86 -9.41 6.79
C LYS A 108 7.08 -8.34 6.02
N LEU A 109 5.99 -8.74 5.37
CA LEU A 109 5.15 -7.80 4.64
C LEU A 109 4.55 -6.73 5.56
N ASN A 110 4.14 -7.11 6.78
CA ASN A 110 3.63 -6.18 7.77
C ASN A 110 4.68 -5.13 8.17
N SER A 111 5.94 -5.54 8.40
CA SER A 111 7.03 -4.60 8.65
C SER A 111 7.26 -3.66 7.47
N GLU A 112 7.17 -4.17 6.23
CA GLU A 112 7.29 -3.35 5.01
C GLU A 112 6.14 -2.34 4.88
N VAL A 113 4.90 -2.73 5.20
CA VAL A 113 3.72 -1.84 5.24
C VAL A 113 3.94 -0.72 6.24
N ASP A 114 4.39 -1.09 7.45
CA ASP A 114 4.58 -0.18 8.56
C ASP A 114 5.68 0.85 8.25
N ASP A 115 6.84 0.38 7.77
CA ASP A 115 8.00 1.22 7.46
C ASP A 115 7.85 2.03 6.16
N SER A 116 6.81 1.79 5.37
CA SER A 116 6.52 2.52 4.13
C SER A 116 5.22 3.34 4.22
N THR A 117 4.09 2.74 3.87
CA THR A 117 2.80 3.41 3.71
C THR A 117 2.31 4.03 5.01
N ILE A 118 2.45 3.33 6.14
CA ILE A 118 2.04 3.86 7.44
C ILE A 118 2.98 5.00 7.84
N ARG A 119 4.29 4.77 7.79
CA ARG A 119 5.31 5.77 8.14
C ARG A 119 5.25 7.05 7.32
N PHE A 120 5.01 6.96 6.01
CA PHE A 120 5.14 8.12 5.11
C PHE A 120 3.81 8.70 4.64
N GLN A 121 2.71 7.96 4.72
CA GLN A 121 1.40 8.42 4.24
C GLN A 121 0.40 8.57 5.40
N ALA A 122 0.22 7.53 6.22
CA ALA A 122 -0.72 7.60 7.35
C ALA A 122 -0.29 8.67 8.38
N SER A 123 1.01 8.72 8.69
CA SER A 123 1.58 9.68 9.63
C SER A 123 1.39 11.14 9.25
N ALA A 124 1.23 11.45 7.96
CA ALA A 124 0.96 12.81 7.51
C ALA A 124 -0.39 13.36 8.04
N LEU A 125 -1.27 12.48 8.52
CA LEU A 125 -2.62 12.81 9.00
C LEU A 125 -2.72 12.80 10.54
N ASN A 126 -1.67 12.41 11.26
CA ASN A 126 -1.70 12.25 12.73
C ASN A 126 -1.85 13.58 13.50
N ALA A 127 -1.57 14.71 12.87
CA ALA A 127 -1.84 16.05 13.41
C ALA A 127 -3.32 16.44 13.28
N ALA A 128 -4.04 15.82 12.34
CA ALA A 128 -5.45 16.11 12.04
C ALA A 128 -6.40 15.22 12.84
N GLY A 129 -6.07 13.94 13.01
CA GLY A 129 -6.98 12.97 13.63
C GLY A 129 -6.29 11.74 14.17
N ARG A 130 -7.02 11.01 15.01
CA ARG A 130 -6.64 9.69 15.52
C ARG A 130 -6.57 8.68 14.37
N VAL A 131 -5.41 8.10 14.10
CA VAL A 131 -5.18 7.24 12.94
C VAL A 131 -5.55 5.79 13.26
N PHE A 132 -6.45 5.24 12.46
CA PHE A 132 -6.81 3.83 12.44
C PHE A 132 -6.46 3.29 11.05
N ALA A 133 -5.58 2.30 10.97
CA ALA A 133 -5.25 1.66 9.70
C ALA A 133 -5.38 0.13 9.83
N PRO A 134 -6.32 -0.53 9.15
CA PRO A 134 -6.48 -1.97 9.24
C PRO A 134 -5.39 -2.70 8.45
N ARG A 135 -4.96 -3.86 8.92
CA ARG A 135 -4.32 -4.87 8.06
C ARG A 135 -5.43 -5.64 7.37
N TYR A 136 -5.36 -5.72 6.05
CA TYR A 136 -6.32 -6.44 5.22
C TYR A 136 -5.58 -7.33 4.24
N ARG A 137 -6.24 -8.37 3.71
CA ARG A 137 -5.64 -9.26 2.72
C ARG A 137 -5.49 -8.53 1.40
N GLN A 138 -4.44 -7.70 1.29
CA GLN A 138 -4.12 -6.87 0.13
C GLN A 138 -4.18 -7.71 -1.14
N ALA A 139 -4.94 -7.26 -2.14
CA ALA A 139 -4.85 -7.86 -3.46
C ALA A 139 -3.46 -7.61 -4.05
N HIS A 140 -2.88 -8.63 -4.68
CA HIS A 140 -1.61 -8.49 -5.39
C HIS A 140 -1.73 -7.42 -6.48
N ILE A 141 -0.67 -6.63 -6.71
CA ILE A 141 -0.70 -5.53 -7.67
C ILE A 141 -1.13 -5.95 -9.10
N ALA A 142 -0.88 -7.20 -9.46
CA ALA A 142 -1.30 -7.76 -10.74
C ALA A 142 -2.83 -7.87 -10.91
N ALA A 143 -3.62 -7.84 -9.83
CA ALA A 143 -5.07 -7.88 -9.90
C ALA A 143 -5.69 -6.71 -10.69
N PHE A 144 -4.97 -5.58 -10.78
CA PHE A 144 -5.41 -4.39 -11.52
C PHE A 144 -5.12 -4.46 -13.04
N GLY A 145 -4.37 -5.45 -13.51
CA GLY A 145 -3.91 -5.52 -14.90
C GLY A 145 -3.60 -6.93 -15.41
N THR A 146 -4.18 -7.94 -14.77
CA THR A 146 -4.03 -9.36 -15.13
C THR A 146 -4.77 -9.69 -16.43
N VAL A 147 -4.26 -10.68 -17.17
CA VAL A 147 -4.96 -11.28 -18.32
C VAL A 147 -6.15 -12.16 -17.93
N ASN A 148 -6.28 -12.52 -16.66
CA ASN A 148 -7.45 -13.19 -16.09
C ASN A 148 -8.23 -12.21 -15.20
N PRO A 149 -9.09 -11.35 -15.76
CA PRO A 149 -9.78 -10.31 -15.01
C PRO A 149 -10.73 -10.87 -13.95
N VAL A 150 -11.30 -12.07 -14.16
CA VAL A 150 -12.19 -12.72 -13.17
C VAL A 150 -11.41 -13.07 -11.90
N ALA A 151 -10.17 -13.57 -12.04
CA ALA A 151 -9.31 -13.85 -10.90
C ALA A 151 -8.85 -12.56 -10.20
N GLY A 152 -8.55 -11.51 -10.97
CA GLY A 152 -8.21 -10.18 -10.44
C GLY A 152 -9.36 -9.57 -9.63
N GLU A 153 -10.58 -9.58 -10.18
CA GLU A 153 -11.79 -9.08 -9.51
C GLU A 153 -12.06 -9.85 -8.21
N ALA A 154 -11.97 -11.19 -8.23
CA ALA A 154 -12.14 -12.00 -7.02
C ALA A 154 -11.11 -11.67 -5.92
N ALA A 155 -9.85 -11.38 -6.29
CA ALA A 155 -8.83 -10.95 -5.34
C ALA A 155 -9.13 -9.57 -4.74
N LEU A 156 -9.62 -8.63 -5.57
CA LEU A 156 -10.03 -7.30 -5.14
C LEU A 156 -11.25 -7.36 -4.21
N ASP A 157 -12.21 -8.24 -4.49
CA ASP A 157 -13.39 -8.46 -3.64
C ASP A 157 -13.02 -8.94 -2.24
N VAL A 158 -12.03 -9.82 -2.11
CA VAL A 158 -11.49 -10.24 -0.80
C VAL A 158 -10.91 -9.04 -0.05
N ALA A 159 -10.06 -8.25 -0.70
CA ALA A 159 -9.44 -7.09 -0.08
C ALA A 159 -10.48 -6.04 0.35
N TYR A 160 -11.48 -5.79 -0.50
CA TYR A 160 -12.59 -4.89 -0.19
C TYR A 160 -13.43 -5.42 0.98
N GLY A 161 -13.70 -6.72 1.03
CA GLY A 161 -14.45 -7.36 2.12
C GLY A 161 -13.81 -7.13 3.48
N ASP A 162 -12.48 -7.26 3.56
CA ASP A 162 -11.70 -7.01 4.78
C ASP A 162 -11.72 -5.53 5.18
N VAL A 163 -11.51 -4.60 4.23
CA VAL A 163 -11.61 -3.15 4.47
C VAL A 163 -13.01 -2.75 4.96
N LYS A 164 -14.05 -3.30 4.34
CA LYS A 164 -15.44 -3.08 4.77
C LYS A 164 -15.67 -3.59 6.19
N THR A 165 -15.17 -4.80 6.50
CA THR A 165 -15.36 -5.43 7.83
C THR A 165 -14.62 -4.66 8.92
N SER A 166 -13.38 -4.23 8.67
CA SER A 166 -12.65 -3.36 9.61
C SER A 166 -13.32 -2.01 9.80
N PHE A 167 -13.81 -1.39 8.73
CA PHE A 167 -14.52 -0.11 8.84
C PHE A 167 -15.80 -0.26 9.67
N GLN A 168 -16.57 -1.32 9.45
CA GLN A 168 -17.75 -1.63 10.26
C GLN A 168 -17.40 -1.83 11.73
N TYR A 169 -16.32 -2.57 12.02
CA TYR A 169 -15.83 -2.75 13.39
C TYR A 169 -15.41 -1.41 14.03
N TYR A 170 -14.64 -0.61 13.30
CA TYR A 170 -14.22 0.73 13.71
C TYR A 170 -15.42 1.60 14.08
N ILE A 171 -16.44 1.69 13.22
CA ILE A 171 -17.65 2.47 13.49
C ILE A 171 -18.38 1.97 14.73
N ALA A 172 -18.53 0.65 14.87
CA ALA A 172 -19.31 0.06 15.96
C ALA A 172 -18.60 0.12 17.33
N HIS A 173 -17.26 0.08 17.36
CA HIS A 173 -16.51 -0.17 18.59
C HIS A 173 -15.46 0.90 18.95
N LEU A 174 -14.89 1.62 17.97
CA LEU A 174 -13.71 2.47 18.18
C LEU A 174 -13.97 3.97 17.91
N ASN A 175 -14.89 4.28 16.99
CA ASN A 175 -15.20 5.63 16.54
C ASN A 175 -15.97 6.46 17.58
N HIS A 176 -16.87 5.84 18.35
CA HIS A 176 -17.71 6.49 19.37
C HIS A 176 -18.46 7.75 18.88
N GLY A 177 -18.91 7.76 17.63
CA GLY A 177 -19.70 8.87 17.05
C GLY A 177 -18.88 10.09 16.62
N ARG A 178 -17.56 9.95 16.50
CA ARG A 178 -16.66 11.03 16.07
C ARG A 178 -16.74 11.23 14.55
N PRO A 179 -16.60 12.47 14.04
CA PRO A 179 -16.39 12.67 12.61
C PRO A 179 -15.08 11.99 12.17
N PHE A 180 -15.04 11.50 10.94
CA PHE A 180 -13.86 10.82 10.40
C PHE A 180 -13.49 11.30 8.99
N ILE A 181 -12.22 11.11 8.66
CA ILE A 181 -11.63 11.22 7.31
C ILE A 181 -11.39 9.79 6.81
N LEU A 182 -11.67 9.54 5.53
CA LEU A 182 -11.38 8.30 4.82
C LEU A 182 -10.51 8.61 3.60
#